data_AF-A0A2I0GRS2-F1
#
_entry.id   AF-A0A2I0GRS2-F1
#
_cell.length_a   1.000
_cell.length_b   1.000
_cell.length_c   1.000
_cell.angle_alpha   90.00
_cell.angle_beta   90.00
_cell.angle_gamma   90.00
#
_symmetry.space_group_name_H-M   'P 1'
#
loop_
_entity.id
_entity.type
_entity.pdbx_description
1 polymer ?
#
loop_
_entity_poly.entity_id
_entity_poly.type
_entity_poly.pdbx_seq_one_letter_code
_entity_poly.pdbx_strand_id
1 'polypeptide(L)'
;LVVDHKRKVAEVAESLGIGASTLDNWVRKYKKEQQGVAPAAGLALTDEQRELQELRKQVKRLTMERDILKKASALLALDSLNVYR
;
A
#
# COMPACT_ATOMS: atom_id res chain seq x y z
N LEU A 1 11.62 5.79 16.70
CA LEU A 1 12.07 6.75 17.76
C LEU A 1 11.21 6.76 19.05
N VAL A 2 9.87 6.78 18.98
CA VAL A 2 8.99 6.52 20.17
C VAL A 2 8.58 5.05 20.24
N VAL A 3 8.17 4.49 19.10
CA VAL A 3 7.66 3.11 19.01
C VAL A 3 8.77 2.07 19.12
N ASP A 4 9.93 2.30 18.49
CA ASP A 4 11.07 1.37 18.57
C ASP A 4 11.88 1.45 19.87
N HIS A 5 11.87 2.59 20.57
CA HIS A 5 12.76 2.83 21.71
C HIS A 5 12.02 2.97 23.06
N LYS A 6 10.71 2.68 23.11
CA LYS A 6 9.85 2.79 24.32
C LYS A 6 9.95 4.13 25.08
N ARG A 7 10.40 5.21 24.44
CA ARG A 7 10.49 6.55 25.06
C ARG A 7 9.10 7.17 25.22
N LYS A 8 8.90 7.99 26.26
CA LYS A 8 7.61 8.65 26.50
C LYS A 8 7.33 9.67 25.39
N VAL A 9 6.10 9.70 24.90
CA VAL A 9 5.65 10.62 23.83
C VAL A 9 5.95 12.08 24.21
N ALA A 10 5.78 12.44 25.49
CA ALA A 10 6.05 13.80 25.99
C ALA A 10 7.52 14.23 25.84
N GLU A 11 8.46 13.34 26.15
CA GLU A 11 9.90 13.62 26.10
C GLU A 11 10.38 13.80 24.64
N VAL A 12 9.86 12.97 23.74
CA VAL A 12 10.18 13.09 22.31
C VAL A 12 9.49 14.29 21.67
N ALA A 13 8.30 14.66 22.13
CA ALA A 13 7.62 15.87 21.69
C ALA A 13 8.41 17.14 22.08
N GLU A 14 8.90 17.18 23.32
CA GLU A 14 9.73 18.28 23.83
C GLU A 14 11.08 18.36 23.08
N SER A 15 11.75 17.23 22.88
CA SER A 15 13.00 17.16 22.11
C SER A 15 12.86 17.60 20.65
N LEU A 16 11.68 17.43 20.05
CA LEU A 16 11.41 17.78 18.66
C LEU A 16 10.74 19.15 18.52
N GLY A 17 10.40 19.83 19.63
CA GLY A 17 9.67 21.09 19.63
C GLY A 17 8.25 21.00 19.07
N ILE A 18 7.63 19.82 19.10
CA ILE A 18 6.29 19.57 18.56
C ILE A 18 5.32 19.43 19.75
N GLY A 19 4.07 19.90 19.60
CA GLY A 19 3.05 19.68 20.61
C GLY A 19 2.84 18.19 20.90
N ALA A 20 2.80 17.81 22.19
CA ALA A 20 2.67 16.41 22.62
C ALA A 20 1.42 15.71 22.05
N SER A 21 0.32 16.45 21.89
CA SER A 21 -0.93 15.96 21.29
C SER A 21 -0.78 15.59 19.81
N THR A 22 0.04 16.35 19.06
CA THR A 22 0.32 16.09 17.64
C THR A 22 1.14 14.81 17.49
N LEU A 23 2.17 14.65 18.32
CA LEU A 23 3.00 13.45 18.30
C LEU A 23 2.23 12.21 18.75
N ASP A 24 1.35 12.33 19.74
CA ASP A 24 0.48 11.22 20.17
C ASP A 24 -0.47 10.75 19.05
N ASN A 25 -1.06 11.69 18.32
CA ASN A 25 -1.88 11.39 17.15
C ASN A 25 -1.10 10.64 16.06
N TRP A 26 0.13 11.06 15.76
CA TRP A 26 0.99 10.37 14.79
C TRP A 26 1.38 8.97 15.26
N VAL A 27 1.72 8.80 16.54
CA VAL A 27 2.04 7.48 17.11
C VAL A 27 0.83 6.56 17.06
N ARG A 28 -0.38 7.06 17.35
CA ARG A 28 -1.63 6.28 17.23
C ARG A 28 -1.92 5.89 15.78
N LYS A 29 -1.72 6.81 14.82
CA LYS A 29 -1.90 6.53 13.39
C LYS A 29 -0.92 5.46 12.92
N TYR A 30 0.36 5.61 13.24
CA TYR A 30 1.40 4.64 12.92
C TYR A 30 1.15 3.25 13.55
N LYS A 31 0.69 3.19 14.81
CA LYS A 31 0.31 1.92 15.45
C LYS A 31 -0.88 1.25 14.76
N LYS A 32 -1.88 2.01 14.30
CA LYS A 32 -3.02 1.48 13.54
C LYS A 32 -2.58 0.96 12.16
N GLU A 33 -1.65 1.65 11.50
CA GLU A 33 -1.06 1.22 10.24
C GLU A 33 -0.25 -0.08 10.39
N GLN A 34 0.55 -0.22 11.45
CA GLN A 34 1.25 -1.47 11.80
C GLN A 34 0.29 -2.64 12.08
N GLN A 35 -0.94 -2.35 12.50
CA GLN A 35 -2.00 -3.34 12.70
C GLN A 35 -2.83 -3.61 11.44
N GLY A 36 -2.45 -3.04 10.29
CA GLY A 36 -3.14 -3.24 9.01
C GLY A 36 -4.48 -2.50 8.90
N VAL A 37 -4.80 -1.60 9.83
CA VAL A 37 -6.02 -0.80 9.80
C VAL A 37 -5.78 0.41 8.92
N ALA A 38 -6.20 0.33 7.66
CA ALA A 38 -6.17 1.47 6.75
C ALA A 38 -7.05 2.61 7.31
N PRO A 39 -6.59 3.87 7.25
CA PRO A 39 -7.44 4.99 7.61
C PRO A 39 -8.68 5.02 6.72
N ALA A 40 -9.84 5.29 7.33
CA ALA A 40 -11.11 5.38 6.61
C ALA A 40 -11.00 6.42 5.48
N ALA A 41 -11.50 6.04 4.30
CA ALA A 41 -11.46 6.85 3.10
C ALA A 41 -11.97 8.27 3.37
N GLY A 42 -11.11 9.28 3.14
CA GLY A 42 -11.51 10.69 3.15
C GLY A 42 -10.67 11.65 3.99
N LEU A 43 -9.81 11.18 4.91
CA LEU A 43 -8.92 12.08 5.67
C LEU A 43 -7.44 11.82 5.37
N ALA A 44 -6.86 12.73 4.58
CA ALA A 44 -5.43 12.90 4.32
C ALA A 44 -4.70 11.60 3.96
N LEU A 45 -4.82 11.20 2.70
CA LEU A 45 -3.94 10.22 2.06
C LEU A 45 -2.53 10.82 2.12
N THR A 46 -1.64 10.27 2.94
CA THR A 46 -0.22 10.65 2.89
C THR A 46 0.29 10.36 1.47
N ASP A 47 1.28 11.11 0.98
CA ASP A 47 1.79 10.92 -0.38
C ASP A 47 2.21 9.46 -0.64
N GLU A 48 2.81 8.81 0.37
CA GLU A 48 3.14 7.38 0.36
C GLU A 48 1.90 6.48 0.17
N GLN A 49 0.76 6.79 0.78
CA GLN A 49 -0.48 6.03 0.62
C GLN A 49 -1.08 6.21 -0.78
N ARG A 50 -0.88 7.39 -1.37
CA ARG A 50 -1.30 7.68 -2.75
C ARG A 50 -0.47 6.89 -3.74
N GLU A 51 0.85 6.91 -3.56
CA GLU A 51 1.77 6.11 -4.36
C GLU A 51 1.48 4.61 -4.22
N LEU A 52 1.21 4.13 -3.01
CA LEU A 52 0.85 2.74 -2.77
C LEU A 52 -0.46 2.34 -3.48
N GLN A 53 -1.46 3.22 -3.49
CA GLN A 53 -2.70 2.98 -4.24
C GLN A 53 -2.46 2.94 -5.75
N GLU A 54 -1.70 3.89 -6.28
CA GLU A 54 -1.37 3.92 -7.71
C GLU A 54 -0.56 2.69 -8.13
N LEU A 55 0.44 2.29 -7.34
CA LEU A 55 1.22 1.08 -7.57
C LEU A 55 0.34 -0.17 -7.54
N ARG A 56 -0.56 -0.31 -6.57
CA ARG A 56 -1.52 -1.44 -6.51
C ARG A 56 -2.42 -1.48 -7.74
N LYS A 57 -2.89 -0.32 -8.21
CA LYS A 57 -3.72 -0.21 -9.42
C LYS A 57 -2.94 -0.61 -10.68
N GLN A 58 -1.69 -0.18 -10.81
CA GLN A 58 -0.81 -0.58 -11.90
C GLN A 58 -0.53 -2.08 -11.90
N VAL A 59 -0.20 -2.67 -10.75
CA VAL A 59 0.03 -4.12 -10.61
C VAL A 59 -1.21 -4.92 -11.02
N LYS A 60 -2.40 -4.49 -10.62
CA LYS A 60 -3.66 -5.13 -11.01
C LYS A 60 -3.90 -5.06 -12.52
N ARG A 61 -3.62 -3.91 -13.14
CA ARG A 61 -3.74 -3.75 -14.60
C ARG A 61 -2.76 -4.66 -15.34
N LEU A 62 -1.49 -4.66 -14.96
CA LEU A 62 -0.45 -5.47 -15.59
C LEU A 62 -0.72 -6.96 -15.47
N THR A 63 -1.19 -7.43 -14.30
CA THR A 63 -1.55 -8.84 -14.12
C THR A 63 -2.73 -9.24 -15.01
N MET A 64 -3.76 -8.39 -15.14
CA MET A 64 -4.86 -8.63 -16.07
C MET A 64 -4.41 -8.67 -17.53
N GLU A 65 -3.61 -7.71 -17.98
CA GLU A 65 -3.08 -7.68 -19.35
C GLU A 65 -2.25 -8.94 -19.65
N ARG A 66 -1.37 -9.34 -18.73
CA ARG A 66 -0.59 -10.58 -18.85
C ARG A 66 -1.47 -11.82 -18.90
N ASP A 67 -2.56 -11.86 -18.13
CA ASP A 67 -3.50 -12.99 -18.15
C ASP A 67 -4.27 -13.08 -19.47
N ILE A 68 -4.72 -11.94 -20.01
CA ILE A 68 -5.39 -11.87 -21.31
C ILE A 68 -4.43 -12.37 -22.40
N LEU A 69 -3.19 -11.86 -22.42
CA LEU A 69 -2.20 -12.26 -23.41
C LEU A 69 -1.92 -13.77 -23.34
N LYS A 70 -1.71 -14.33 -22.14
CA LYS A 70 -1.50 -15.78 -22.00
C LYS A 70 -2.69 -16.60 -22.49
N LYS A 71 -3.91 -16.17 -22.21
CA LYS A 71 -5.13 -16.84 -22.71
C LYS A 71 -5.21 -16.77 -24.24
N ALA A 72 -4.96 -15.60 -24.83
CA ALA A 72 -4.95 -15.43 -26.28
C ALA A 72 -3.89 -16.30 -26.96
N SER A 73 -2.65 -16.32 -26.43
CA SER A 73 -1.58 -17.17 -26.95
C SER A 73 -1.92 -18.66 -26.85
N ALA A 74 -2.53 -19.10 -25.74
CA ALA A 74 -2.97 -20.48 -25.59
C ALA A 74 -4.06 -20.86 -26.61
N LEU A 75 -5.02 -19.97 -26.85
CA LEU A 75 -6.08 -20.18 -27.86
C LEU A 75 -5.50 -20.28 -29.27
N LEU A 76 -4.59 -19.38 -29.65
CA LEU A 76 -3.94 -19.41 -30.96
C LEU A 76 -3.10 -20.68 -31.17
N ALA A 77 -2.40 -21.14 -30.13
CA ALA A 77 -1.66 -22.40 -30.18
C ALA A 77 -2.58 -23.62 -30.29
N LEU A 78 -3.76 -23.59 -29.68
CA LEU A 78 -4.75 -24.65 -29.81
C LEU A 78 -5.34 -24.69 -31.22
N ASP A 79 -5.64 -23.51 -31.79
CA ASP A 79 -6.21 -23.38 -33.13
C ASP A 79 -5.24 -23.87 -34.20
N SER A 80 -3.96 -23.50 -34.11
CA SER A 80 -2.93 -23.99 -35.04
C SER A 80 -2.80 -25.51 -35.01
N LEU A 81 -2.87 -26.15 -33.83
CA LEU A 81 -2.84 -27.62 -33.71
C LEU A 81 -4.09 -28.29 -34.30
N ASN A 82 -5.23 -27.61 -34.31
CA ASN A 82 -6.48 -28.15 -34.83
C ASN A 82 -6.53 -28.10 -36.36
N VAL A 83 -5.81 -27.16 -37.00
CA VAL A 83 -5.68 -27.06 -38.46
C VAL A 83 -4.85 -28.21 -39.07
N TYR A 84 -4.00 -28.87 -38.29
CA TYR A 84 -3.18 -30.01 -38.74
C TYR A 84 -3.81 -31.39 -38.48
N ARG A 85 -5.06 -31.46 -38.00
CA ARG A 85 -5.80 -32.70 -37.77
C ARG A 85 -6.87 -32.89 -38.84
#